data_AF-A0A9E0QTU5-F1
#
_entry.id   AF-A0A9E0QTU5-F1
#
_cell.length_a   1.000
_cell.length_b   1.000
_cell.length_c   1.000
_cell.angle_alpha   90.00
_cell.angle_beta   90.00
_cell.angle_gamma   90.00
#
_symmetry.space_group_name_H-M   'P 1'
#
loop_
_entity.id
_entity.type
_entity.pdbx_description
1 polymer ?
#
loop_
_entity_poly.entity_id
_entity_poly.type
_entity_poly.pdbx_seq_one_letter_code
_entity_poly.pdbx_strand_id
1 'polypeptide(L)' 'MSTLPSLASEQTAIGEQVLVPGVQPITPAERLAMLVNAPMQPRRPQRPADEGLFDTNARNQLEMF' A
#
# COMPACT_ATOMS: atom_id res chain seq x y z
N MET A 1 -16.16 -27.66 -25.78
CA MET A 1 -15.27 -26.72 -25.08
C MET A 1 -15.92 -25.35 -25.12
N SER A 2 -16.32 -24.80 -23.98
CA SER A 2 -16.98 -23.49 -23.92
C SER A 2 -15.94 -22.41 -24.17
N THR A 3 -16.04 -21.71 -25.30
CA THR A 3 -15.24 -20.53 -25.63
C THR A 3 -15.67 -19.40 -24.70
N LEU A 4 -14.79 -19.00 -23.78
CA LEU A 4 -15.02 -17.80 -22.97
C LEU A 4 -15.10 -16.58 -23.91
N PRO A 5 -16.03 -15.65 -23.68
CA PRO A 5 -16.13 -14.44 -24.50
C PRO A 5 -14.84 -13.63 -24.39
N SER A 6 -14.38 -13.08 -25.53
CA SER A 6 -13.25 -12.14 -25.54
C SER A 6 -13.63 -10.91 -24.72
N LEU A 7 -12.79 -10.55 -23.75
CA LEU A 7 -12.96 -9.36 -22.95
C LEU A 7 -12.69 -8.12 -23.80
N ALA A 8 -13.41 -7.03 -23.54
CA ALA A 8 -13.11 -5.75 -24.18
C ALA A 8 -11.79 -5.22 -23.59
N SER A 9 -10.83 -4.84 -24.43
CA SER A 9 -9.57 -4.25 -23.99
C SER A 9 -9.25 -2.94 -24.70
N GLU A 10 -8.51 -2.08 -24.00
CA GLU A 10 -8.07 -0.77 -24.48
C GLU A 10 -6.59 -0.56 -24.09
N GLN A 11 -5.76 -0.12 -25.04
CA GLN A 11 -4.39 0.28 -24.75
C GLN A 11 -4.37 1.68 -24.14
N THR A 12 -3.82 1.80 -22.93
CA THR A 12 -3.67 3.08 -22.23
C THR A 12 -2.21 3.43 -21.95
N ALA A 13 -1.94 4.65 -21.48
CA ALA A 13 -0.60 5.10 -21.12
C ALA A 13 0.05 4.27 -19.99
N ILE A 14 -0.75 3.57 -19.17
CA ILE A 14 -0.28 2.71 -18.08
C ILE A 14 -0.25 1.21 -18.46
N GLY A 15 -0.63 0.85 -19.69
CA GLY A 15 -0.71 -0.53 -20.17
C GLY A 15 -2.07 -0.89 -20.77
N GLU A 16 -2.21 -2.16 -21.16
CA GLU A 16 -3.49 -2.72 -21.62
C GLU A 16 -4.46 -2.81 -20.43
N GLN A 17 -5.65 -2.25 -20.60
CA GLN A 17 -6.74 -2.34 -19.65
C GLN A 17 -7.84 -3.23 -20.22
N VAL A 18 -8.47 -4.03 -19.36
CA VAL A 18 -9.48 -5.02 -19.76
C VAL A 18 -10.73 -4.83 -18.93
N LEU A 19 -11.89 -4.80 -19.57
CA LEU A 19 -13.19 -4.74 -18.90
C LEU A 19 -13.65 -6.17 -18.57
N VAL A 20 -13.64 -6.50 -17.28
CA VAL A 20 -14.02 -7.83 -16.78
C VAL A 20 -15.49 -7.82 -16.34
N PRO A 21 -16.36 -8.65 -16.95
CA PRO A 21 -17.76 -8.77 -16.53
C PRO A 21 -17.89 -9.10 -15.04
N GLY A 22 -18.78 -8.41 -14.35
CA GLY A 22 -19.04 -8.62 -12.92
C GLY A 22 -18.02 -7.96 -11.98
N VAL A 23 -16.97 -7.32 -12.51
CA VAL A 23 -16.01 -6.55 -11.72
C VAL A 23 -16.27 -5.07 -11.94
N GLN A 24 -16.71 -4.37 -10.90
CA GLN A 24 -16.88 -2.92 -10.95
C GLN A 24 -15.51 -2.23 -10.80
N PRO A 25 -15.11 -1.33 -11.71
CA PRO A 25 -13.88 -0.56 -11.57
C PRO A 25 -13.94 0.38 -10.37
N ILE A 26 -12.81 0.54 -9.67
CA ILE A 26 -12.71 1.48 -8.55
C ILE A 26 -12.59 2.91 -9.09
N THR A 27 -13.55 3.74 -8.75
CA THR A 27 -13.62 5.15 -9.17
C THR A 27 -12.63 6.04 -8.39
N PRO A 28 -12.27 7.22 -8.91
CA PRO A 28 -11.46 8.18 -8.16
C PRO A 28 -12.09 8.59 -6.82
N ALA A 29 -13.42 8.71 -6.75
CA ALA A 29 -14.13 9.05 -5.52
C ALA A 29 -13.99 7.97 -4.45
N GLU A 30 -14.11 6.69 -4.83
CA GLU A 30 -13.90 5.54 -3.93
C GLU A 30 -12.46 5.48 -3.43
N ARG A 31 -11.48 5.77 -4.30
CA ARG A 31 -10.06 5.85 -3.88
C ARG A 31 -9.85 6.96 -2.85
N LEU A 32 -10.45 8.12 -3.04
CA LEU A 32 -10.36 9.24 -2.08
C LEU A 32 -11.04 8.90 -0.75
N ALA A 33 -12.23 8.28 -0.79
CA ALA A 33 -12.93 7.84 0.41
C ALA A 33 -12.10 6.82 1.22
N MET A 34 -11.41 5.90 0.54
CA MET A 34 -10.48 4.97 1.19
C MET A 34 -9.32 5.71 1.87
N LEU A 35 -8.73 6.72 1.21
CA LEU A 35 -7.60 7.49 1.77
C LEU A 35 -8.01 8.32 2.99
N VAL A 36 -9.22 8.87 3.02
CA VAL A 36 -9.75 9.63 4.18
C VAL A 36 -9.87 8.74 5.42
N ASN A 37 -10.21 7.46 5.22
CA ASN A 37 -10.37 6.50 6.30
C ASN A 37 -9.08 5.73 6.63
N ALA A 38 -7.99 5.96 5.89
CA ALA A 38 -6.72 5.29 6.13
C ALA A 38 -6.00 5.90 7.36
N PRO A 39 -5.17 5.12 8.06
CA PRO A 39 -4.29 5.66 9.09
C PRO A 39 -3.41 6.78 8.54
N MET A 40 -3.15 7.80 9.37
CA MET A 40 -2.24 8.87 8.97
C MET A 40 -0.85 8.31 8.69
N GLN A 41 -0.35 8.58 7.48
CA GLN A 41 1.01 8.20 7.09
C GLN A 41 2.03 9.10 7.80
N PRO A 42 3.18 8.56 8.23
CA PRO A 42 4.21 9.33 8.89
C PRO A 42 4.82 10.36 7.92
N ARG A 43 4.94 11.62 8.36
CA ARG A 43 5.48 12.72 7.53
C ARG A 43 7.01 12.72 7.45
N ARG A 44 7.66 11.90 8.28
CA ARG A 44 9.11 11.68 8.37
C ARG A 44 9.34 10.19 8.64
N PRO A 45 10.49 9.63 8.28
CA PRO A 45 10.81 8.25 8.64
C PRO A 45 10.57 8.01 10.14
N GLN A 46 9.76 7.01 10.45
CA GLN A 46 9.54 6.59 11.82
C GLN A 46 10.83 5.95 12.31
N ARG A 47 11.36 6.42 13.45
CA ARG A 47 12.53 5.78 14.07
C ARG A 47 12.17 4.35 14.50
N PRO A 48 13.13 3.42 14.51
CA PRO A 48 12.91 2.08 15.03
C PRO A 48 12.26 2.14 16.41
N ALA A 49 11.32 1.23 16.67
CA ALA A 49 10.62 1.15 17.95
C ALA A 49 11.56 0.80 19.13
N ASP A 50 12.79 0.38 18.82
CA ASP A 50 13.85 0.06 19.77
C ASP A 50 14.47 1.34 20.38
N GLU A 51 14.30 2.51 19.76
CA GLU A 51 14.75 3.79 20.33
C GLU A 51 13.67 4.38 21.25
N GLY A 52 13.74 4.12 22.56
CA GLY A 52 12.74 4.62 23.50
C GLY A 52 13.04 4.39 24.99
N LEU A 53 12.07 4.67 25.86
CA LEU A 53 12.20 4.55 27.33
C LEU A 53 12.56 3.13 27.80
N PHE A 54 12.30 2.12 26.96
CA PHE A 54 12.62 0.70 27.20
C PHE A 54 13.59 0.15 26.17
N ASP A 55 14.51 0.98 25.68
CA ASP A 55 15.52 0.60 24.68
C ASP A 55 16.19 -0.74 25.05
N THR A 56 15.82 -1.79 24.32
CA THR A 56 16.38 -3.14 24.48
C THR A 56 17.84 -3.23 24.06
N ASN A 57 18.36 -2.20 23.38
CA ASN A 57 19.75 -2.01 22.97
C ASN A 57 20.56 -1.11 23.94
N ALA A 58 19.96 -0.63 25.04
CA ALA A 58 20.66 0.09 26.11
C ALA A 58 21.82 -0.71 26.75
N ARG A 59 21.96 -2.00 26.41
CA ARG A 59 23.04 -2.89 26.84
C ARG A 59 24.33 -2.81 26.01
N ASN A 60 24.43 -1.97 24.99
CA ASN A 60 25.74 -1.59 24.43
C ASN A 60 26.40 -0.47 25.27
N GLN A 61 26.31 -0.59 26.60
CA GLN A 61 27.09 0.25 27.51
C GLN A 61 28.57 -0.07 27.23
N LEU A 62 29.27 0.89 26.63
CA LEU A 62 30.72 0.84 26.47
C LEU A 62 31.31 0.60 27.86
N GLU A 63 32.07 -0.50 28.04
CA GLU A 63 32.85 -0.67 29.25
C GLU A 63 33.76 0.54 29.40
N MET A 64 33.68 1.19 30.56
CA MET A 64 34.53 2.32 30.91
C MET A 64 35.58 1.89 31.91
N PHE A 65 36.37 0.86 31.57
CA PHE A 65 37.74 0.64 32.07
C PHE A 65 38.57 -0.05 30.99
#